data_AF-A0A1E3X2E9-F1
#
_entry.id   AF-A0A1E3X2E9-F1
#
_cell.length_a   1.000
_cell.length_b   1.000
_cell.length_c   1.000
_cell.angle_alpha   90.00
_cell.angle_beta   90.00
_cell.angle_gamma   90.00
#
_symmetry.space_group_name_H-M   'P 1'
#
loop_
_entity.id
_entity.type
_entity.pdbx_description
1 polymer ?
#
loop_
_entity_poly.entity_id
_entity_poly.type
_entity_poly.pdbx_seq_one_letter_code
_entity_poly.pdbx_strand_id
1 'polypeptide(L)'
;MGLIIPKPQSFTVHYDGRARVLGTFLDVFEAFDPDESSIQPNGKTYQAIWDTGASGSVITKRVVQDLGLKPIGKIQSKGVHGEAKIVNAYLVNLRLPNTVGIVGLKVGECEELGGPFDVLIGMDIIGLGDFAVTSDEGKTVLSFRMPATNKIDFVKEPPLSRQQRRKIARDKEKKRLKK
;
A
#
# COMPACT_ATOMS: atom_id res chain seq x y z
N MET A 1 -11.62 12.02 15.63
CA MET A 1 -10.21 12.29 15.30
C MET A 1 -10.02 12.00 13.82
N GLY A 2 -9.61 13.01 13.04
CA GLY A 2 -9.30 12.83 11.62
C GLY A 2 -7.94 12.17 11.44
N LEU A 3 -7.70 11.55 10.28
CA LEU A 3 -6.41 10.95 9.95
C LEU A 3 -5.34 12.06 9.84
N ILE A 4 -4.27 11.98 10.62
CA ILE A 4 -3.12 12.90 10.51
C ILE A 4 -2.24 12.43 9.35
N ILE A 5 -2.07 13.26 8.33
CA ILE A 5 -1.25 12.95 7.15
C ILE A 5 0.11 13.64 7.31
N PRO A 6 1.21 12.89 7.51
CA PRO A 6 2.54 13.47 7.65
C PRO A 6 3.05 14.05 6.32
N LYS A 7 4.24 14.70 6.36
CA LYS A 7 4.93 15.30 5.20
C LYS A 7 4.85 14.38 3.96
N PRO A 8 4.68 14.92 2.73
CA PRO A 8 4.61 14.10 1.53
C PRO A 8 5.78 13.13 1.41
N GLN A 9 5.45 11.86 1.29
CA GLN A 9 6.42 10.79 1.19
C GLN A 9 5.97 9.76 0.16
N SER A 10 6.93 9.00 -0.36
CA SER A 10 6.69 8.01 -1.40
C SER A 10 7.69 6.87 -1.29
N PHE A 11 7.31 5.70 -1.79
CA PHE A 11 8.23 4.59 -1.97
C PHE A 11 7.93 3.83 -3.25
N THR A 12 8.92 3.07 -3.70
CA THR A 12 8.83 2.20 -4.87
C THR A 12 9.39 0.83 -4.52
N VAL A 13 8.72 -0.23 -4.98
CA VAL A 13 9.16 -1.62 -4.88
C VAL A 13 9.30 -2.20 -6.28
N HIS A 14 10.48 -2.71 -6.57
CA HIS A 14 10.80 -3.40 -7.81
C HIS A 14 10.72 -4.91 -7.59
N TYR A 15 10.00 -5.61 -8.46
CA TYR A 15 9.90 -7.06 -8.45
C TYR A 15 10.78 -7.65 -9.55
N ASP A 16 11.32 -8.85 -9.34
CA ASP A 16 12.21 -9.51 -10.32
C ASP A 16 11.51 -9.97 -11.60
N GLY A 17 10.18 -9.96 -11.61
CA GLY A 17 9.35 -10.34 -12.75
C GLY A 17 7.93 -9.80 -12.61
N ARG A 18 7.01 -10.38 -13.37
CA ARG A 18 5.58 -10.03 -13.25
C ARG A 18 5.00 -10.58 -11.95
N ALA A 19 4.76 -9.69 -10.99
CA ALA A 19 4.19 -10.06 -9.70
C ALA A 19 2.71 -10.46 -9.85
N ARG A 20 2.32 -11.52 -9.14
CA ARG A 20 0.91 -11.94 -8.97
C ARG A 20 0.30 -11.44 -7.67
N VAL A 21 1.14 -10.98 -6.75
CA VAL A 21 0.80 -10.45 -5.45
C VAL A 21 1.68 -9.24 -5.19
N LEU A 22 1.10 -8.16 -4.70
CA LEU A 22 1.80 -6.92 -4.37
C LEU A 22 2.05 -6.92 -2.87
N GLY A 23 3.28 -7.22 -2.47
CA GLY A 23 3.68 -7.35 -1.08
C GLY A 23 4.72 -6.31 -0.67
N THR A 24 4.60 -5.77 0.55
CA THR A 24 5.57 -4.84 1.13
C THR A 24 5.75 -5.11 2.61
N PHE A 25 6.96 -4.92 3.15
CA PHE A 25 7.14 -4.87 4.60
C PHE A 25 6.65 -3.52 5.15
N LEU A 26 6.04 -3.53 6.33
CA LEU A 26 5.64 -2.34 7.08
C LEU A 26 5.74 -2.61 8.58
N ASP A 27 5.75 -1.55 9.37
CA ASP A 27 5.66 -1.66 10.83
C ASP A 27 4.24 -1.35 11.31
N VAL A 28 3.76 -2.14 12.27
CA VAL A 28 2.50 -1.91 12.99
C VAL A 28 2.82 -1.53 14.43
N PHE A 29 2.10 -0.55 14.96
CA PHE A 29 2.19 -0.07 16.33
C PHE A 29 0.80 -0.08 16.97
N GLU A 30 0.74 -0.28 18.29
CA GLU A 30 -0.42 0.20 19.06
C GLU A 30 -0.63 1.69 18.75
N ALA A 31 -1.89 2.14 18.65
CA ALA A 31 -2.16 3.54 18.32
C ALA A 31 -1.59 4.48 19.38
N PHE A 32 -0.91 5.53 18.93
CA PHE A 32 -0.40 6.61 19.75
C PHE A 32 -0.51 7.92 18.97
N ASP A 33 -0.52 9.05 19.68
CA ASP A 33 -0.39 10.36 19.06
C ASP A 33 1.10 10.70 18.91
N PRO A 34 1.64 10.80 17.68
CA PRO A 34 3.05 11.10 17.46
C PRO A 34 3.45 12.53 17.84
N ASP A 35 2.50 13.46 17.98
CA ASP A 35 2.76 14.85 18.35
C ASP A 35 2.70 15.04 19.88
N GLU A 36 1.93 14.22 20.58
CA GLU A 36 1.80 14.30 22.06
C GLU A 36 2.72 13.32 22.80
N SER A 37 3.14 12.21 22.18
CA SER A 37 3.91 11.15 22.86
C SER A 37 5.42 11.34 22.67
N SER A 38 6.13 11.62 23.76
CA SER A 38 7.60 11.62 23.78
C SER A 38 8.22 10.22 23.66
N ILE A 39 7.41 9.17 23.84
CA ILE A 39 7.80 7.76 23.73
C ILE A 39 6.96 7.10 22.65
N GLN A 40 7.60 6.64 21.58
CA GLN A 40 6.94 5.81 20.57
C GLN A 40 6.82 4.37 21.09
N PRO A 41 5.65 3.74 21.03
CA PRO A 41 5.50 2.31 21.30
C PRO A 41 6.45 1.48 20.43
N ASN A 42 6.88 0.32 20.93
CA ASN A 42 7.66 -0.61 20.12
C ASN A 42 6.77 -1.22 19.04
N GLY A 43 6.99 -0.81 17.79
CA GLY A 43 6.37 -1.45 16.63
C GLY A 43 7.04 -2.77 16.28
N LYS A 44 6.33 -3.60 15.51
CA LYS A 44 6.88 -4.81 14.90
C LYS A 44 6.68 -4.77 13.39
N THR A 45 7.65 -5.33 12.66
CA THR A 45 7.61 -5.43 11.20
C THR A 45 6.82 -6.67 10.77
N TYR A 46 5.94 -6.48 9.80
CA TYR A 46 5.11 -7.52 9.20
C TYR A 46 5.11 -7.42 7.68
N GLN A 47 4.64 -8.47 7.01
CA GLN A 47 4.44 -8.45 5.57
C GLN A 47 2.99 -8.09 5.24
N ALA A 48 2.81 -7.10 4.39
CA ALA A 48 1.50 -6.61 3.97
C ALA A 48 1.21 -6.94 2.51
N ILE A 49 -0.05 -7.22 2.20
CA ILE A 49 -0.59 -7.34 0.85
C ILE A 49 -1.43 -6.11 0.50
N TRP A 50 -1.31 -5.62 -0.72
CA TRP A 50 -2.14 -4.52 -1.24
C TRP A 50 -3.35 -5.08 -1.99
N ASP A 51 -4.57 -4.71 -1.57
CA ASP A 51 -5.82 -5.22 -2.12
C ASP A 51 -6.80 -4.09 -2.45
N THR A 52 -6.90 -3.73 -3.73
CA THR A 52 -7.86 -2.75 -4.23
C THR A 52 -9.31 -3.23 -4.15
N GLY A 53 -9.54 -4.53 -3.94
CA GLY A 53 -10.86 -5.13 -3.75
C GLY A 53 -11.39 -5.02 -2.31
N ALA A 54 -10.57 -4.56 -1.37
CA ALA A 54 -10.95 -4.41 0.03
C ALA A 54 -11.27 -2.96 0.38
N SER A 55 -12.45 -2.71 0.96
CA SER A 55 -12.83 -1.35 1.39
C SER A 55 -12.03 -0.84 2.59
N GLY A 56 -11.58 -1.75 3.46
CA GLY A 56 -10.85 -1.41 4.67
C GLY A 56 -9.68 -2.37 4.90
N SER A 57 -8.71 -1.90 5.66
CA SER A 57 -7.51 -2.66 6.01
C SER A 57 -7.78 -3.63 7.16
N VAL A 58 -7.08 -4.76 7.15
CA VAL A 58 -7.18 -5.81 8.18
C VAL A 58 -5.82 -6.25 8.67
N ILE A 59 -5.78 -6.71 9.93
CA ILE A 59 -4.62 -7.33 10.55
C ILE A 59 -4.97 -8.75 10.99
N THR A 60 -3.99 -9.64 11.00
CA THR A 60 -4.21 -11.00 11.52
C THR A 60 -4.22 -11.02 13.05
N LYS A 61 -4.83 -12.06 13.60
CA LYS A 61 -4.81 -12.36 15.04
C LYS A 61 -3.39 -12.47 15.60
N ARG A 62 -2.42 -12.89 14.79
CA ARG A 62 -1.00 -12.88 15.15
C ARG A 62 -0.50 -11.47 15.47
N VAL A 63 -0.80 -10.47 14.63
CA VAL A 63 -0.43 -9.06 14.90
C VAL A 63 -1.02 -8.59 16.24
N VAL A 64 -2.29 -8.93 16.49
CA VAL A 64 -3.00 -8.58 17.73
C VAL A 64 -2.28 -9.18 18.94
N GLN A 65 -1.93 -10.48 18.88
CA GLN A 65 -1.24 -11.17 19.97
C GLN A 65 0.19 -10.65 20.16
N ASP A 66 0.93 -10.47 19.07
CA ASP A 66 2.32 -10.03 19.08
C ASP A 66 2.49 -8.62 19.67
N LEU A 67 1.51 -7.74 19.47
CA LEU A 67 1.52 -6.38 19.99
C LEU A 67 0.66 -6.20 21.26
N GLY A 68 -0.06 -7.23 21.70
CA GLY A 68 -0.96 -7.13 22.86
C GLY A 68 -2.12 -6.14 22.66
N LEU A 69 -2.61 -5.99 21.44
CA LEU A 69 -3.63 -4.98 21.10
C LEU A 69 -4.96 -5.28 21.79
N LYS A 70 -5.64 -4.21 22.24
CA LYS A 70 -6.98 -4.29 22.81
C LYS A 70 -8.03 -3.87 21.79
N PRO A 71 -9.13 -4.62 21.66
CA PRO A 71 -10.19 -4.25 20.72
C PRO A 71 -10.87 -2.96 21.18
N ILE A 72 -11.13 -2.06 20.22
CA ILE A 72 -11.86 -0.81 20.43
C ILE A 72 -13.36 -0.94 20.12
N GLY A 73 -13.78 -2.11 19.63
CA GLY A 73 -15.15 -2.39 19.25
C GLY A 73 -15.23 -3.56 18.28
N LYS A 74 -16.33 -3.63 17.55
CA LYS A 74 -16.56 -4.63 16.51
C LYS A 74 -16.98 -3.97 15.20
N ILE A 75 -16.61 -4.58 14.08
CA ILE A 75 -17.05 -4.19 12.74
C ILE A 75 -17.60 -5.40 11.99
N GLN A 76 -18.48 -5.15 11.02
CA GLN A 76 -18.91 -6.16 10.09
C GLN A 76 -17.87 -6.28 8.97
N SER A 77 -17.33 -7.48 8.78
CA SER A 77 -16.40 -7.83 7.70
C SER A 77 -17.08 -8.82 6.76
N LYS A 78 -17.04 -8.55 5.46
CA LYS A 78 -17.61 -9.43 4.43
C LYS A 78 -16.57 -9.66 3.34
N GLY A 79 -16.08 -10.90 3.24
CA GLY A 79 -15.22 -11.33 2.15
C GLY A 79 -15.99 -11.57 0.85
N VAL A 80 -15.26 -11.84 -0.24
CA VAL A 80 -15.85 -12.04 -1.56
C VAL A 80 -16.78 -13.27 -1.60
N HIS A 81 -16.49 -14.33 -0.83
CA HIS A 81 -17.18 -15.62 -0.90
C HIS A 81 -17.68 -16.10 0.48
N GLY A 82 -18.43 -15.26 1.19
CA GLY A 82 -18.98 -15.68 2.46
C GLY A 82 -20.03 -14.74 3.02
N GLU A 83 -20.64 -15.20 4.11
CA GLU A 83 -21.51 -14.38 4.92
C GLU A 83 -20.71 -13.30 5.66
N ALA A 84 -21.39 -12.20 5.98
CA ALA A 84 -20.80 -11.15 6.77
C ALA A 84 -20.57 -11.64 8.21
N LYS A 85 -19.36 -11.45 8.72
CA LYS A 85 -18.96 -11.81 10.08
C LYS A 85 -18.76 -10.55 10.90
N ILE A 86 -19.06 -10.64 12.20
CA ILE A 86 -18.71 -9.58 13.14
C ILE A 86 -17.34 -9.92 13.71
N VAL A 87 -16.37 -9.04 13.49
CA VAL A 87 -14.98 -9.19 13.94
C VAL A 87 -14.59 -8.06 14.87
N ASN A 88 -13.55 -8.29 15.68
CA ASN A 88 -12.97 -7.23 16.50
C ASN A 88 -12.36 -6.15 15.62
N ALA A 89 -12.40 -4.92 16.11
CA ALA A 89 -11.77 -3.77 15.49
C ALA A 89 -10.69 -3.21 16.42
N TYR A 90 -9.59 -2.76 15.84
CA TYR A 90 -8.43 -2.23 16.54
C TYR A 90 -8.07 -0.87 15.98
N LEU A 91 -7.46 -0.03 16.83
CA LEU A 91 -6.84 1.21 16.41
C LEU A 91 -5.33 1.01 16.40
N VAL A 92 -4.70 1.26 15.25
CA VAL A 92 -3.25 1.07 15.07
C VAL A 92 -2.63 2.24 14.32
N ASN A 93 -1.32 2.42 14.49
CA ASN A 93 -0.52 3.22 13.59
C ASN A 93 0.27 2.29 12.67
N LEU A 94 0.46 2.71 11.41
CA LEU A 94 1.30 2.01 10.44
C LEU A 94 2.46 2.89 10.00
N ARG A 95 3.60 2.26 9.72
CA ARG A 95 4.72 2.88 9.00
C ARG A 95 5.06 2.04 7.80
N LEU A 96 4.68 2.53 6.63
CA LEU A 96 5.02 1.97 5.32
C LEU A 96 6.50 2.28 4.97
N PRO A 97 7.04 1.67 3.89
CA PRO A 97 8.41 1.94 3.46
C PRO A 97 8.68 3.43 3.25
N ASN A 98 9.94 3.82 3.42
CA ASN A 98 10.38 5.21 3.40
C ASN A 98 9.62 6.12 4.39
N THR A 99 9.28 5.56 5.57
CA THR A 99 8.68 6.22 6.73
C THR A 99 7.27 6.78 6.54
N VAL A 100 6.55 6.34 5.50
CA VAL A 100 5.20 6.83 5.20
C VAL A 100 4.26 6.41 6.34
N GLY A 101 3.94 7.36 7.23
CA GLY A 101 3.18 7.12 8.45
C GLY A 101 1.67 7.27 8.27
N ILE A 102 0.90 6.38 8.87
CA ILE A 102 -0.57 6.41 8.92
C ILE A 102 -0.98 6.30 10.39
N VAL A 103 -1.65 7.32 10.91
CA VAL A 103 -1.97 7.45 12.33
C VAL A 103 -3.46 7.22 12.56
N GLY A 104 -3.79 6.45 13.60
CA GLY A 104 -5.17 6.25 14.05
C GLY A 104 -6.03 5.44 13.07
N LEU A 105 -5.45 4.45 12.40
CA LEU A 105 -6.16 3.60 11.46
C LEU A 105 -7.03 2.58 12.22
N LYS A 106 -8.33 2.55 11.90
CA LYS A 106 -9.23 1.51 12.38
C LYS A 106 -9.15 0.30 11.45
N VAL A 107 -8.68 -0.83 11.96
CA VAL A 107 -8.53 -2.08 11.21
C VAL A 107 -9.44 -3.18 11.76
N GLY A 108 -9.88 -4.08 10.89
CA GLY A 108 -10.54 -5.33 11.28
C GLY A 108 -9.56 -6.45 11.60
N GLU A 109 -9.95 -7.36 12.48
CA GLU A 109 -9.22 -8.62 12.69
C GLU A 109 -9.67 -9.71 11.71
N CYS A 110 -8.71 -10.52 11.28
CA CYS A 110 -8.95 -11.81 10.63
C CYS A 110 -8.08 -12.89 11.29
N GLU A 111 -8.48 -14.16 11.17
CA GLU A 111 -7.69 -15.27 11.70
C GLU A 111 -6.35 -15.40 10.94
N GLU A 112 -6.40 -15.40 9.61
CA GLU A 112 -5.23 -15.50 8.74
C GLU A 112 -5.46 -14.80 7.39
N LEU A 113 -4.37 -14.47 6.71
CA LEU A 113 -4.34 -14.06 5.29
C LEU A 113 -3.58 -15.13 4.51
N GLY A 114 -3.92 -15.30 3.23
CA GLY A 114 -3.26 -16.30 2.40
C GLY A 114 -1.79 -15.97 2.16
N GLY A 115 -0.88 -16.91 2.40
CA GLY A 115 0.57 -16.71 2.21
C GLY A 115 1.27 -16.16 3.47
N PRO A 116 2.38 -15.42 3.33
CA PRO A 116 3.16 -14.93 4.47
C PRO A 116 2.66 -13.59 5.04
N PHE A 117 1.46 -13.14 4.66
CA PHE A 117 0.98 -11.80 4.99
C PHE A 117 0.28 -11.77 6.36
N ASP A 118 0.54 -10.73 7.12
CA ASP A 118 -0.12 -10.47 8.40
C ASP A 118 -0.99 -9.21 8.36
N VAL A 119 -0.88 -8.41 7.28
CA VAL A 119 -1.64 -7.17 7.07
C VAL A 119 -2.18 -7.13 5.65
N LEU A 120 -3.42 -6.69 5.47
CA LEU A 120 -3.99 -6.34 4.17
C LEU A 120 -4.31 -4.85 4.16
N ILE A 121 -3.76 -4.16 3.17
CA ILE A 121 -3.92 -2.74 2.92
C ILE A 121 -5.07 -2.56 1.91
N GLY A 122 -6.16 -1.98 2.37
CA GLY A 122 -7.36 -1.73 1.58
C GLY A 122 -7.45 -0.30 1.04
N MET A 123 -8.63 0.02 0.52
CA MET A 123 -8.96 1.32 -0.08
C MET A 123 -8.96 2.49 0.92
N ASP A 124 -9.11 2.21 2.21
CA ASP A 124 -8.96 3.18 3.29
C ASP A 124 -7.56 3.78 3.41
N ILE A 125 -6.53 3.03 2.97
CA ILE A 125 -5.15 3.52 2.84
C ILE A 125 -4.84 3.90 1.39
N ILE A 126 -5.16 3.01 0.43
CA ILE A 126 -4.85 3.22 -0.99
C ILE A 126 -5.42 4.55 -1.48
N GLY A 127 -6.64 4.89 -1.06
CA GLY A 127 -7.33 6.13 -1.46
C GLY A 127 -6.77 7.41 -0.84
N LEU A 128 -5.83 7.33 0.10
CA LEU A 128 -5.17 8.52 0.69
C LEU A 128 -4.10 9.11 -0.23
N GLY A 129 -3.69 8.36 -1.26
CA GLY A 129 -2.53 8.65 -2.07
C GLY A 129 -2.66 8.22 -3.52
N ASP A 130 -1.55 8.32 -4.25
CA ASP A 130 -1.45 7.75 -5.59
C ASP A 130 -0.80 6.37 -5.50
N PHE A 131 -1.57 5.33 -5.82
CA PHE A 131 -1.12 3.95 -5.94
C PHE A 131 -0.96 3.60 -7.42
N ALA A 132 0.25 3.24 -7.82
CA ALA A 132 0.58 2.94 -9.22
C ALA A 132 1.29 1.59 -9.34
N VAL A 133 0.80 0.78 -10.28
CA VAL A 133 1.46 -0.47 -10.69
C VAL A 133 1.83 -0.31 -12.15
N THR A 134 3.13 -0.28 -12.44
CA THR A 134 3.65 -0.15 -13.80
C THR A 134 4.36 -1.44 -14.23
N SER A 135 4.32 -1.71 -15.53
CA SER A 135 5.10 -2.76 -16.17
C SER A 135 6.36 -2.13 -16.74
N ASP A 136 7.50 -2.39 -16.12
CA ASP A 136 8.80 -1.91 -16.57
C ASP A 136 9.62 -3.10 -17.08
N GLU A 137 9.86 -3.15 -18.39
CA GLU A 137 10.58 -4.25 -19.05
C GLU A 137 10.08 -5.67 -18.70
N GLY A 138 8.76 -5.82 -18.53
CA GLY A 138 8.13 -7.11 -18.17
C GLY A 138 8.17 -7.43 -16.67
N LYS A 139 8.76 -6.55 -15.85
CA LYS A 139 8.77 -6.60 -14.39
C LYS A 139 7.68 -5.71 -13.82
N THR A 140 7.18 -6.08 -12.64
CA THR A 140 6.24 -5.24 -11.91
C THR A 140 7.01 -4.21 -11.09
N VAL A 141 6.54 -2.96 -11.14
CA VAL A 141 6.97 -1.88 -10.24
C VAL A 141 5.74 -1.36 -9.53
N LEU A 142 5.76 -1.40 -8.20
CA LEU A 142 4.75 -0.80 -7.34
C LEU A 142 5.29 0.54 -6.84
N SER A 143 4.51 1.61 -6.95
CA SER A 143 4.82 2.90 -6.32
C SER A 143 3.61 3.41 -5.56
N PHE A 144 3.87 3.98 -4.39
CA PHE A 144 2.85 4.64 -3.58
C PHE A 144 3.40 5.98 -3.09
N ARG A 145 2.57 7.02 -3.12
CA ARG A 145 2.86 8.30 -2.46
C ARG A 145 1.65 8.83 -1.73
N MET A 146 1.88 9.53 -0.63
CA MET A 146 0.84 10.14 0.17
C MET A 146 1.32 11.52 0.66
N PRO A 147 0.49 12.59 0.54
CA PRO A 147 -0.79 12.62 -0.16
C PRO A 147 -0.61 12.50 -1.68
N ALA A 148 -1.73 12.33 -2.40
CA ALA A 148 -1.74 12.38 -3.86
C ALA A 148 -1.27 13.75 -4.36
N THR A 149 -0.44 13.79 -5.41
CA THR A 149 0.11 15.05 -5.95
C THR A 149 -0.22 15.32 -7.41
N ASN A 150 -0.52 14.30 -8.21
CA ASN A 150 -0.86 14.44 -9.63
C ASN A 150 -1.80 13.33 -10.09
N LYS A 151 -2.71 13.65 -11.01
CA LYS A 151 -3.61 12.68 -11.64
C LYS A 151 -2.86 11.84 -12.68
N ILE A 152 -2.92 10.51 -12.56
CA ILE A 152 -2.48 9.58 -13.61
C ILE A 152 -3.67 9.31 -14.54
N ASP A 153 -3.56 9.70 -15.81
CA ASP A 153 -4.63 9.60 -16.80
C ASP A 153 -4.08 9.19 -18.17
N PHE A 154 -4.08 7.88 -18.44
CA PHE A 154 -3.54 7.32 -19.68
C PHE A 154 -4.36 7.70 -20.94
N VAL A 155 -5.57 8.24 -20.79
CA VAL A 155 -6.32 8.78 -21.94
C VAL A 155 -5.68 10.09 -22.43
N LYS A 156 -5.18 10.90 -21.49
CA LYS A 156 -4.46 12.14 -21.78
C LYS A 156 -2.99 11.89 -22.16
N GLU A 157 -2.46 10.73 -21.81
CA GLU A 157 -1.09 10.29 -22.13
C GLU A 157 -1.09 8.99 -22.95
N PRO A 158 -1.65 9.01 -24.19
CA PRO A 158 -1.77 7.80 -24.98
C PRO A 158 -0.39 7.28 -25.40
N PRO A 159 -0.26 5.95 -25.55
CA PRO A 159 0.98 5.36 -26.05
C PRO A 159 1.29 5.87 -27.47
N LEU A 160 2.58 6.08 -27.73
CA LEU A 160 3.05 6.47 -29.07
C LEU A 160 2.53 5.50 -30.14
N SER A 161 2.05 6.05 -31.25
CA SER A 161 1.67 5.27 -32.42
C SER A 161 2.86 4.50 -32.99
N ARG A 162 2.60 3.44 -33.75
CA ARG A 162 3.65 2.65 -34.44
C ARG A 162 4.56 3.53 -35.31
N GLN A 163 3.99 4.55 -35.97
CA GLN A 163 4.74 5.48 -36.80
C GLN A 163 5.69 6.35 -35.96
N GLN A 164 5.20 6.92 -34.86
CA GLN A 164 6.02 7.71 -33.93
C GLN A 164 7.15 6.87 -33.33
N ARG A 165 6.85 5.64 -32.88
CA ARG A 165 7.88 4.71 -32.36
C ARG A 165 8.96 4.41 -33.39
N ARG A 166 8.57 4.14 -34.64
CA ARG A 166 9.52 3.88 -35.75
C ARG A 166 10.38 5.10 -36.06
N LYS A 167 9.80 6.31 -36.06
CA LYS A 167 10.55 7.56 -36.28
C LYS A 167 11.62 7.75 -35.20
N ILE A 168 11.24 7.59 -33.92
CA ILE A 168 12.17 7.70 -32.79
C ILE A 168 13.30 6.67 -32.87
N ALA A 169 12.99 5.42 -33.24
CA ALA A 169 14.01 4.37 -33.40
C ALA A 169 15.02 4.73 -34.50
N ARG A 170 14.55 5.17 -35.67
CA ARG A 170 15.41 5.61 -36.78
C ARG A 170 16.28 6.81 -36.40
N ASP A 171 15.71 7.78 -35.66
CA ASP A 171 16.44 8.98 -35.24
C ASP A 171 17.54 8.66 -34.21
N LYS A 172 17.29 7.71 -33.30
CA LYS A 172 18.31 7.19 -32.37
C LYS A 172 19.45 6.48 -33.12
N GLU A 173 19.14 5.66 -34.11
CA GLU A 173 20.14 4.93 -34.91
C GLU A 173 21.02 5.89 -35.72
N LYS A 174 20.42 6.90 -36.38
CA LYS A 174 21.16 7.96 -37.08
C LYS A 174 22.09 8.76 -36.16
N LYS A 175 21.68 9.03 -34.91
CA LYS A 175 22.54 9.69 -33.93
C LYS A 175 23.71 8.81 -33.48
N ARG A 176 23.50 7.50 -33.34
CA ARG A 176 24.55 6.55 -32.98
C ARG A 176 25.61 6.43 -34.07
N LEU A 177 25.21 6.45 -35.35
CA LEU A 177 26.10 6.36 -36.51
C LEU A 177 26.89 7.66 -36.79
N LYS A 178 26.54 8.77 -36.13
CA LYS A 178 27.22 10.08 -36.25
C LYS A 178 28.15 10.38 -35.06
N LYS A 179 28.27 9.47 -34.10
CA LYS A 179 29.25 9.47 -33.02
C LYS A 179 30.33 8.45 -33.34
#